data_AF-A0A956JJR3-F1
#
_entry.id   AF-A0A956JJR3-F1
#
_cell.length_a   1.000
_cell.length_b   1.000
_cell.length_c   1.000
_cell.angle_alpha   90.00
_cell.angle_beta   90.00
_cell.angle_gamma   90.00
#
_symmetry.space_group_name_H-M   'P 1'
#
loop_
_entity.id
_entity.type
_entity.pdbx_description
1 polymer ?
#
loop_
_entity_poly.entity_id
_entity_poly.type
_entity_poly.pdbx_seq_one_letter_code
_entity_poly.pdbx_strand_id
1 'polypeptide(L)'
;LYYALNLDHFYRFYPQAMSAVFGTTLFRLMTWVTKAWEVLFPLVIVGMIIRWRRQQRLPAATQGERRLAAAMWIVLGLGALAIALVTLPVHVAPTPAGEGPSVAALQLALALAWVLLMIGVAGFARAIRRGGARIGRWTIDAERLVAWTLGRRIWLTLGVVFQLHLLILMSIGVFQPIMLAANLLFLDGRELRIILGWLRIPGAKVAAEDPRLPDLARDPTPLPRALLFAALGLAVVGVVAQVVSGGALRWRIFGALILVGLLVYVRRRPTVAAPADPAVTSTIPFAYGPLGRLLIGALTLVQCVAVALWLVPDKGSTEAFREPARRVFQPWLKLTQTTQSWGMFAPNPPTANAFLKVVVVDPRGDAWDLRTDVYAPENFPIPLLGYDRRRKINRRILNEERYQPWVARYYCRRWALERGGEVPHEVRLIRYGYKIPAPAELAAVGPYDPMTRLRDHGFEHAVHREFCVDAPEGQPSDELRARYGLPPAPPGTYHPNAKHRLALWRGEDVELDEDE
;
A
#
# COMPACT_ATOMS: atom_id res chain seq x y z
N LEU A 1 -1.45 -12.13 11.89
CA LEU A 1 -0.03 -12.14 12.33
C LEU A 1 0.57 -13.55 12.37
N TYR A 2 -0.05 -14.51 13.06
CA TYR A 2 0.41 -15.90 13.15
C TYR A 2 0.92 -16.48 11.81
N TYR A 3 0.07 -16.49 10.78
CA TYR A 3 0.44 -17.05 9.48
C TYR A 3 1.59 -16.29 8.82
N ALA A 4 1.63 -14.96 8.95
CA ALA A 4 2.70 -14.16 8.38
C ALA A 4 4.06 -14.47 9.02
N LEU A 5 4.10 -14.72 10.33
CA LEU A 5 5.32 -15.12 11.03
C LEU A 5 5.75 -16.54 10.62
N ASN A 6 4.81 -17.45 10.35
CA ASN A 6 5.11 -18.82 9.90
C ASN A 6 5.28 -18.95 8.38
N LEU A 7 5.46 -17.84 7.66
CA LEU A 7 5.87 -17.88 6.25
C LEU A 7 7.39 -18.03 6.17
N ASP A 8 7.84 -19.17 5.66
CA ASP A 8 9.26 -19.57 5.75
C ASP A 8 10.17 -18.73 4.87
N HIS A 9 9.60 -18.10 3.84
CA HIS A 9 10.34 -17.19 3.00
C HIS A 9 10.65 -15.84 3.69
N PHE A 10 10.06 -15.54 4.85
CA PHE A 10 10.24 -14.26 5.54
C PHE A 10 10.82 -14.34 6.95
N TYR A 11 10.73 -15.44 7.70
CA TYR A 11 11.22 -15.39 9.09
C TYR A 11 12.75 -15.29 9.15
N ARG A 12 13.27 -14.59 10.17
CA ARG A 12 14.72 -14.53 10.46
C ARG A 12 15.21 -15.69 11.32
N PHE A 13 14.33 -16.18 12.19
CA PHE A 13 14.56 -17.27 13.15
C PHE A 13 13.35 -18.18 13.11
N TYR A 14 13.48 -19.44 13.52
CA TYR A 14 12.37 -20.39 13.63
C TYR A 14 11.27 -19.88 14.57
N PRO A 15 10.11 -19.42 14.04
CA PRO A 15 9.07 -18.81 14.86
C PRO A 15 8.11 -19.85 15.46
N GLN A 16 8.31 -21.15 15.19
CA GLN A 16 7.36 -22.21 15.54
C GLN A 16 7.18 -22.33 17.05
N ALA A 17 8.25 -22.20 17.84
CA ALA A 17 8.17 -22.19 19.31
C ALA A 17 7.32 -21.03 19.83
N MET A 18 7.59 -19.81 19.37
CA MET A 18 6.77 -18.64 19.73
C MET A 18 5.32 -18.81 19.26
N SER A 19 5.12 -19.41 18.09
CA SER A 19 3.79 -19.61 17.50
C SER A 19 2.97 -20.66 18.23
N ALA A 20 3.60 -21.70 18.77
CA ALA A 20 2.94 -22.71 19.59
C ALA A 20 2.45 -22.10 20.91
N VAL A 21 3.24 -21.23 21.54
CA VAL A 21 2.89 -20.60 22.82
C VAL A 21 1.90 -19.43 22.65
N PHE A 22 2.14 -18.56 21.67
CA PHE A 22 1.44 -17.27 21.55
C PHE A 22 0.40 -17.21 20.44
N GLY A 23 0.27 -18.27 19.62
CA GLY A 23 -0.53 -18.27 18.40
C GLY A 23 -2.02 -18.00 18.63
N THR A 24 -2.61 -18.60 19.65
CA THR A 24 -4.05 -18.50 19.97
C THR A 24 -4.41 -17.26 20.80
N THR A 25 -3.41 -16.64 21.45
CA THR A 25 -3.59 -15.55 22.42
C THR A 25 -2.95 -14.25 21.90
N LEU A 26 -1.67 -14.02 22.20
CA LEU A 26 -0.98 -12.77 21.92
C LEU A 26 -0.95 -12.45 20.42
N PHE A 27 -0.72 -13.42 19.54
CA PHE A 27 -0.74 -13.16 18.09
C PHE A 27 -2.14 -12.83 17.57
N ARG A 28 -3.20 -13.34 18.20
CA ARG A 28 -4.58 -12.94 17.90
C ARG A 28 -4.82 -11.50 18.33
N LEU A 29 -4.44 -11.13 19.55
CA LEU A 29 -4.52 -9.75 20.03
C LEU A 29 -3.72 -8.79 19.13
N MET A 30 -2.47 -9.12 18.83
CA MET A 30 -1.63 -8.31 17.94
C MET A 30 -2.23 -8.19 16.54
N THR A 31 -2.90 -9.23 16.03
CA THR A 31 -3.61 -9.15 14.74
C THR A 31 -4.72 -8.10 14.79
N TRP A 32 -5.52 -8.07 15.86
CA TRP A 32 -6.54 -7.04 16.06
C TRP A 32 -5.95 -5.66 16.23
N VAL A 33 -4.86 -5.52 17.00
CA VAL A 33 -4.16 -4.25 17.20
C VAL A 33 -3.60 -3.73 15.87
N THR A 34 -2.92 -4.57 15.09
CA THR A 34 -2.42 -4.19 13.76
C THR A 34 -3.56 -3.82 12.84
N LYS A 35 -4.70 -4.54 12.88
CA LYS A 35 -5.85 -4.21 12.04
C LYS A 35 -6.49 -2.88 12.43
N ALA A 36 -6.69 -2.66 13.72
CA ALA A 36 -7.20 -1.39 14.24
C ALA A 36 -6.24 -0.25 13.88
N TRP A 37 -4.93 -0.46 14.03
CA TRP A 37 -3.91 0.48 13.60
C TRP A 37 -4.01 0.78 12.11
N GLU A 38 -4.02 -0.22 11.24
CA GLU A 38 -4.13 -0.03 9.77
C GLU A 38 -5.37 0.80 9.37
N VAL A 39 -6.54 0.48 9.95
CA VAL A 39 -7.81 1.13 9.61
C VAL A 39 -7.92 2.53 10.20
N LEU A 40 -7.42 2.74 11.42
CA LEU A 40 -7.58 3.98 12.17
C LEU A 40 -6.36 4.91 12.10
N PHE A 41 -5.23 4.46 11.55
CA PHE A 41 -4.04 5.29 11.35
C PHE A 41 -4.35 6.62 10.67
N PRO A 42 -5.24 6.71 9.65
CA PRO A 42 -5.61 8.00 9.04
C PRO A 42 -6.16 9.04 10.01
N LEU A 43 -6.64 8.65 11.20
CA LEU A 43 -7.05 9.60 12.25
C LEU A 43 -5.91 10.51 12.71
N VAL A 44 -4.65 10.08 12.56
CA VAL A 44 -3.48 10.94 12.83
C VAL A 44 -3.50 12.21 11.99
N ILE A 45 -3.97 12.12 10.74
CA ILE A 45 -4.08 13.25 9.82
C ILE A 45 -5.14 14.23 10.34
N VAL A 46 -6.28 13.70 10.82
CA VAL A 46 -7.34 14.52 11.42
C VAL A 46 -6.80 15.28 12.64
N GLY A 47 -6.08 14.62 13.54
CA GLY A 47 -5.47 15.31 14.69
C GLY A 47 -4.41 16.32 14.29
N MET A 48 -3.60 16.05 13.27
CA MET A 48 -2.66 17.02 12.71
C MET A 48 -3.36 18.26 12.17
N ILE A 49 -4.44 18.09 11.39
CA ILE A 49 -5.25 19.20 10.87
C ILE A 49 -5.87 20.00 12.01
N ILE A 50 -6.43 19.34 13.03
CA ILE A 50 -7.02 20.02 14.19
C ILE A 50 -5.96 20.79 14.97
N ARG A 51 -4.80 20.17 15.24
CA ARG A 51 -3.68 20.81 15.94
C ARG A 51 -3.18 22.02 15.16
N TRP A 52 -2.95 21.86 13.86
CA TRP A 52 -2.53 22.94 12.97
C TRP A 52 -3.56 24.09 12.97
N ARG A 53 -4.85 23.78 12.82
CA ARG A 53 -5.93 24.78 12.87
C ARG A 53 -5.93 25.57 14.17
N ARG A 54 -5.73 24.90 15.31
CA ARG A 54 -5.68 25.54 16.64
C ARG A 54 -4.44 26.42 16.78
N GLN A 55 -3.27 25.92 16.35
CA GLN A 55 -2.01 26.67 16.36
C GLN A 55 -2.09 27.93 15.47
N GLN A 56 -2.69 27.80 14.30
CA GLN A 56 -2.87 28.90 13.35
C GLN A 56 -4.06 29.81 13.66
N ARG A 57 -4.82 29.51 14.73
CA ARG A 57 -6.00 30.28 15.17
C ARG A 57 -6.96 30.62 14.03
N LEU A 58 -7.18 29.67 13.11
CA LEU A 58 -7.99 29.94 11.92
C LEU A 58 -9.41 30.39 12.31
N PRO A 59 -10.02 31.32 11.55
CA PRO A 59 -11.37 31.80 11.82
C PRO A 59 -12.35 30.64 12.03
N ALA A 60 -13.26 30.81 12.99
CA ALA A 60 -14.34 29.87 13.20
C ALA A 60 -15.16 29.72 11.91
N ALA A 61 -15.65 28.51 11.66
CA ALA A 61 -16.53 28.27 10.53
C ALA A 61 -17.84 29.06 10.73
N THR A 62 -18.42 29.59 9.65
CA THR A 62 -19.73 30.24 9.70
C THR A 62 -20.80 29.24 10.12
N GLN A 63 -21.99 29.72 10.51
CA GLN A 63 -23.08 28.82 10.87
C GLN A 63 -23.52 27.95 9.69
N GLY A 64 -23.53 28.52 8.47
CA GLY A 64 -23.82 27.80 7.23
C GLY A 64 -22.79 26.69 6.96
N GLU A 65 -21.50 26.99 7.04
CA GLU A 65 -20.42 26.00 6.88
C GLU A 65 -20.54 24.86 7.90
N ARG A 66 -20.88 25.17 9.16
CA ARG A 66 -21.08 24.14 10.20
C ARG A 66 -22.27 23.25 9.91
N ARG A 67 -23.39 23.83 9.45
CA ARG A 67 -24.59 23.07 9.07
C ARG A 67 -24.32 22.19 7.86
N LEU A 68 -23.64 22.71 6.85
CA LEU A 68 -23.23 21.94 5.68
C LEU A 68 -22.30 20.78 6.07
N ALA A 69 -21.27 21.05 6.88
CA ALA A 69 -20.39 20.00 7.36
C ALA A 69 -21.15 18.93 8.16
N ALA A 70 -22.09 19.33 9.03
CA ALA A 70 -22.94 18.40 9.76
C ALA A 70 -23.82 17.56 8.81
N ALA A 71 -24.43 18.18 7.80
CA ALA A 71 -25.20 17.46 6.79
C ALA A 71 -24.34 16.46 6.00
N MET A 72 -23.11 16.85 5.60
CA MET A 72 -22.17 15.95 4.93
C MET A 72 -21.78 14.76 5.83
N TRP A 73 -21.55 14.98 7.12
CA TRP A 73 -21.28 13.90 8.08
C TRP A 73 -22.48 12.97 8.27
N ILE A 74 -23.70 13.51 8.29
CA ILE A 74 -24.93 12.71 8.36
C ILE A 74 -25.09 11.88 7.09
N VAL A 75 -24.97 12.48 5.91
CA VAL A 75 -25.05 11.79 4.62
C VAL A 75 -23.99 10.70 4.53
N LEU A 76 -22.74 10.98 4.93
CA LEU A 76 -21.67 10.00 4.98
C LEU A 76 -22.00 8.84 5.93
N GLY A 77 -22.45 9.15 7.15
CA GLY A 77 -22.76 8.15 8.17
C GLY A 77 -23.96 7.27 7.79
N LEU A 78 -25.01 7.85 7.23
CA LEU A 78 -26.20 7.12 6.76
C LEU A 78 -25.92 6.36 5.46
N GLY A 79 -25.14 6.92 4.55
CA GLY A 79 -24.71 6.24 3.33
C GLY A 79 -23.86 5.01 3.65
N ALA A 80 -22.91 5.13 4.59
CA ALA A 80 -22.12 3.99 5.07
C ALA A 80 -23.00 2.91 5.71
N LEU A 81 -23.99 3.31 6.52
CA LEU A 81 -24.98 2.37 7.07
C LEU A 81 -25.78 1.67 5.98
N ALA A 82 -26.30 2.41 4.99
CA ALA A 82 -27.06 1.83 3.89
C ALA A 82 -26.24 0.79 3.12
N ILE A 83 -24.98 1.10 2.79
CA ILE A 83 -24.06 0.16 2.16
C ILE A 83 -23.86 -1.08 3.04
N ALA A 84 -23.62 -0.91 4.34
CA ALA A 84 -23.42 -2.02 5.25
C ALA A 84 -24.66 -2.92 5.35
N LEU A 85 -25.86 -2.35 5.39
CA LEU A 85 -27.11 -3.11 5.44
C LEU A 85 -27.36 -3.89 4.15
N VAL A 86 -27.10 -3.28 2.99
CA VAL A 86 -27.25 -3.92 1.67
C VAL A 86 -26.23 -5.04 1.47
N THR A 87 -25.02 -4.87 1.98
CA THR A 87 -23.92 -5.85 1.82
C THR A 87 -23.86 -6.91 2.93
N LEU A 88 -24.56 -6.73 4.06
CA LEU A 88 -24.54 -7.71 5.15
C LEU A 88 -24.95 -9.14 4.72
N PRO A 89 -26.00 -9.34 3.88
CA PRO A 89 -26.44 -10.68 3.49
C PRO A 89 -25.38 -11.51 2.76
N VAL A 90 -24.46 -10.87 2.02
CA VAL A 90 -23.38 -11.58 1.33
C VAL A 90 -22.19 -11.93 2.25
N HIS A 91 -22.17 -11.40 3.46
CA HIS A 91 -21.11 -11.60 4.45
C HIS A 91 -21.52 -12.52 5.60
N VAL A 92 -22.80 -12.83 5.74
CA VAL A 92 -23.32 -13.76 6.74
C VAL A 92 -23.66 -15.07 6.04
N ALA A 93 -22.97 -16.15 6.41
CA ALA A 93 -23.32 -17.47 5.93
C ALA A 93 -24.75 -17.81 6.41
N PRO A 94 -25.62 -18.38 5.55
CA PRO A 94 -26.93 -18.85 6.00
C PRO A 94 -26.71 -19.90 7.09
N THR A 95 -27.13 -19.59 8.32
CA THR A 95 -27.14 -20.58 9.38
C THR A 95 -28.32 -21.52 9.20
N PRO A 96 -28.19 -22.81 9.57
CA PRO A 96 -29.31 -23.72 9.64
C PRO A 96 -30.46 -23.12 10.45
N ALA A 97 -31.71 -23.36 10.03
CA ALA A 97 -32.88 -22.81 10.69
C ALA A 97 -32.87 -23.15 12.20
N GLY A 98 -32.74 -22.13 13.05
CA GLY A 98 -32.70 -22.26 14.51
C GLY A 98 -31.32 -22.04 15.15
N GLU A 99 -30.24 -22.05 14.39
CA GLU A 99 -28.87 -21.89 14.92
C GLU A 99 -28.33 -20.47 14.63
N GLY A 100 -28.88 -19.46 15.31
CA GLY A 100 -28.33 -18.10 15.32
C GLY A 100 -29.29 -17.00 14.84
N PRO A 101 -28.87 -15.72 14.93
CA PRO A 101 -29.70 -14.58 14.56
C PRO A 101 -29.95 -14.55 13.05
N SER A 102 -31.19 -14.30 12.64
CA SER A 102 -31.52 -14.11 11.23
C SER A 102 -30.78 -12.89 10.64
N VAL A 103 -30.57 -12.89 9.32
CA VAL A 103 -29.94 -11.75 8.63
C VAL A 103 -30.69 -10.45 8.91
N ALA A 104 -32.02 -10.49 8.95
CA ALA A 104 -32.86 -9.34 9.29
C ALA A 104 -32.61 -8.84 10.73
N ALA A 105 -32.46 -9.75 11.69
CA ALA A 105 -32.13 -9.39 13.07
C ALA A 105 -30.74 -8.75 13.17
N LEU A 106 -29.75 -9.29 12.44
CA LEU A 106 -28.40 -8.71 12.37
C LEU A 106 -28.40 -7.33 11.71
N GLN A 107 -29.18 -7.14 10.64
CA GLN A 107 -29.36 -5.85 9.98
C GLN A 107 -29.97 -4.81 10.94
N LEU A 108 -31.02 -5.19 11.68
CA LEU A 108 -31.64 -4.31 12.67
C LEU A 108 -30.67 -3.96 13.80
N ALA A 109 -29.98 -4.95 14.37
CA ALA A 109 -28.99 -4.74 15.41
C ALA A 109 -27.86 -3.82 14.94
N LEU A 110 -27.36 -4.01 13.72
CA LEU A 110 -26.37 -3.14 13.10
C LEU A 110 -26.89 -1.71 12.92
N ALA A 111 -28.11 -1.54 12.40
CA ALA A 111 -28.71 -0.22 12.21
C ALA A 111 -28.85 0.54 13.53
N LEU A 112 -29.39 -0.11 14.57
CA LEU A 112 -29.53 0.46 15.89
C LEU A 112 -28.18 0.82 16.50
N ALA A 113 -27.22 -0.12 16.49
CA ALA A 113 -25.87 0.12 17.00
C ALA A 113 -25.17 1.29 16.27
N TRP A 114 -25.36 1.40 14.96
CA TRP A 114 -24.75 2.46 14.15
C TRP A 114 -25.37 3.83 14.43
N VAL A 115 -26.70 3.92 14.54
CA VAL A 115 -27.38 5.17 14.90
C VAL A 115 -26.99 5.61 16.31
N LEU A 116 -26.94 4.68 17.26
CA LEU A 116 -26.46 4.96 18.62
C LEU A 116 -25.00 5.43 18.62
N LEU A 117 -24.14 4.83 17.80
CA LEU A 117 -22.75 5.27 17.62
C LEU A 117 -22.69 6.71 17.07
N MET A 118 -23.48 7.04 16.05
CA MET A 118 -23.53 8.39 15.48
C MET A 118 -23.99 9.42 16.51
N ILE A 119 -25.03 9.10 17.29
CA ILE A 119 -25.51 9.94 18.41
C ILE A 119 -24.42 10.10 19.46
N GLY A 120 -23.75 9.00 19.83
CA GLY A 120 -22.65 8.98 20.78
C GLY A 120 -21.49 9.86 20.34
N VAL A 121 -21.05 9.76 19.08
CA VAL A 121 -20.00 10.60 18.48
C VAL A 121 -20.41 12.07 18.48
N ALA A 122 -21.64 12.39 18.11
CA ALA A 122 -22.14 13.77 18.12
C ALA A 122 -22.20 14.35 19.55
N GLY A 123 -22.65 13.54 20.51
CA GLY A 123 -22.67 13.87 21.94
C GLY A 123 -21.27 14.10 22.49
N PHE A 124 -20.35 13.18 22.22
CA PHE A 124 -18.94 13.28 22.60
C PHE A 124 -18.28 14.54 21.99
N ALA A 125 -18.46 14.77 20.69
CA ALA A 125 -17.95 15.98 20.03
C ALA A 125 -18.54 17.27 20.61
N ARG A 126 -19.77 17.25 21.14
CA ARG A 126 -20.38 18.39 21.84
C ARG A 126 -19.78 18.57 23.24
N ALA A 127 -19.54 17.49 23.97
CA ALA A 127 -18.89 17.52 25.29
C ALA A 127 -17.45 18.06 25.20
N ILE A 128 -16.66 17.57 24.24
CA ILE A 128 -15.30 18.06 23.97
C ILE A 128 -15.29 19.56 23.66
N ARG A 129 -16.28 20.06 22.90
CA ARG A 129 -16.43 21.51 22.62
C ARG A 129 -16.79 22.35 23.85
N ARG A 130 -17.41 21.75 24.87
CA ARG A 130 -17.85 22.44 26.10
C ARG A 130 -16.82 22.38 27.24
N GLY A 131 -15.60 21.89 26.99
CA GLY A 131 -14.54 21.81 27.99
C GLY A 131 -14.11 20.39 28.37
N GLY A 132 -14.70 19.36 27.76
CA GLY A 132 -14.25 17.97 27.88
C GLY A 132 -15.37 16.98 28.21
N ALA A 133 -15.08 15.70 28.00
CA ALA A 133 -15.92 14.58 28.41
C ALA A 133 -15.34 13.92 29.67
N ARG A 134 -16.16 13.70 30.70
CA ARG A 134 -15.75 12.98 31.92
C ARG A 134 -16.08 11.50 31.77
N ILE A 135 -15.08 10.65 31.98
CA ILE A 135 -15.22 9.19 32.04
C ILE A 135 -14.61 8.73 33.37
N GLY A 136 -15.46 8.51 34.37
CA GLY A 136 -15.02 8.27 35.75
C GLY A 136 -14.18 9.43 36.30
N ARG A 137 -12.95 9.13 36.72
CA ARG A 137 -11.99 10.13 37.23
C ARG A 137 -11.22 10.86 36.11
N TRP A 138 -11.40 10.47 34.86
CA TRP A 138 -10.64 10.99 33.73
C TRP A 138 -11.44 12.04 32.97
N THR A 139 -10.86 13.24 32.81
CA THR A 139 -11.37 14.26 31.89
C THR A 139 -10.61 14.15 30.57
N ILE A 140 -11.35 13.87 29.50
CA ILE A 140 -10.85 13.92 28.12
C ILE A 140 -11.22 15.28 27.55
N ASP A 141 -10.25 16.18 27.47
CA ASP A 141 -10.41 17.46 26.77
C ASP A 141 -9.97 17.35 25.30
N ALA A 142 -10.16 18.44 24.55
CA ALA A 142 -9.76 18.50 23.15
C ALA A 142 -8.24 18.36 22.95
N GLU A 143 -7.42 18.73 23.94
CA GLU A 143 -5.97 18.66 23.84
C GLU A 143 -5.46 17.22 24.02
N ARG A 144 -5.92 16.51 25.05
CA ARG A 144 -5.64 15.09 25.27
C ARG A 144 -6.13 14.23 24.12
N LEU A 145 -7.36 14.49 23.63
CA LEU A 145 -7.90 13.78 22.47
C LEU A 145 -7.02 13.95 21.23
N VAL A 146 -6.59 15.18 20.93
CA VAL A 146 -5.73 15.50 19.78
C VAL A 146 -4.28 15.05 19.99
N ALA A 147 -3.79 14.97 21.22
CA ALA A 147 -2.43 14.53 21.51
C ALA A 147 -2.28 13.00 21.45
N TRP A 148 -3.29 12.25 21.91
CA TRP A 148 -3.22 10.79 22.05
C TRP A 148 -4.05 10.05 21.01
N THR A 149 -5.37 10.24 21.00
CA THR A 149 -6.30 9.42 20.20
C THR A 149 -6.32 9.81 18.73
N LEU A 150 -6.36 11.10 18.42
CA LEU A 150 -6.24 11.62 17.06
C LEU A 150 -4.78 12.01 16.76
N GLY A 151 -3.90 11.93 17.76
CA GLY A 151 -2.55 12.44 17.71
C GLY A 151 -1.50 11.42 17.33
N ARG A 152 -0.30 11.94 17.10
CA ARG A 152 0.88 11.14 16.70
C ARG A 152 1.29 10.10 17.73
N ARG A 153 0.98 10.30 19.02
CA ARG A 153 1.54 9.49 20.11
C ARG A 153 1.18 8.01 19.99
N ILE A 154 -0.12 7.67 19.91
CA ILE A 154 -0.53 6.26 19.82
C ILE A 154 -0.14 5.70 18.45
N TRP A 155 -0.50 6.41 17.36
CA TRP A 155 -0.36 5.88 16.01
C TRP A 155 1.09 5.71 15.56
N LEU A 156 1.97 6.68 15.83
CA LEU A 156 3.39 6.53 15.49
C LEU A 156 4.09 5.56 16.42
N THR A 157 3.75 5.52 17.72
CA THR A 157 4.35 4.53 18.64
C THR A 157 3.98 3.11 18.21
N LEU A 158 2.70 2.85 17.96
CA LEU A 158 2.26 1.55 17.43
C LEU A 158 2.93 1.23 16.10
N GLY A 159 3.06 2.22 15.20
CA GLY A 159 3.75 2.05 13.93
C GLY A 159 5.22 1.70 14.11
N VAL A 160 5.96 2.43 14.96
CA VAL A 160 7.37 2.17 15.26
C VAL A 160 7.55 0.79 15.90
N VAL A 161 6.78 0.49 16.94
CA VAL A 161 6.78 -0.82 17.60
C VAL A 161 6.55 -1.90 16.57
N PHE A 162 5.48 -1.80 15.79
CA PHE A 162 5.13 -2.78 14.77
C PHE A 162 6.23 -2.98 13.73
N GLN A 163 6.79 -1.90 13.16
CA GLN A 163 7.84 -2.00 12.15
C GLN A 163 9.15 -2.55 12.73
N LEU A 164 9.50 -2.21 13.97
CA LEU A 164 10.67 -2.79 14.66
C LEU A 164 10.46 -4.29 14.92
N HIS A 165 9.27 -4.70 15.34
CA HIS A 165 8.94 -6.12 15.51
C HIS A 165 9.08 -6.87 14.18
N LEU A 166 8.55 -6.32 13.08
CA LEU A 166 8.73 -6.91 11.75
C LEU A 166 10.19 -6.91 11.31
N LEU A 167 10.96 -5.87 11.63
CA LEU A 167 12.38 -5.80 11.29
C LEU A 167 13.19 -6.89 11.99
N ILE A 168 12.86 -7.18 13.25
CA ILE A 168 13.52 -8.19 14.09
C ILE A 168 13.08 -9.60 13.72
N LEU A 169 11.79 -9.83 13.46
CA LEU A 169 11.25 -11.17 13.26
C LEU A 169 11.22 -11.60 11.79
N MET A 170 11.13 -10.65 10.85
CA MET A 170 10.93 -10.93 9.43
C MET A 170 11.94 -10.20 8.52
N SER A 171 12.54 -10.94 7.60
CA SER A 171 13.36 -10.43 6.49
C SER A 171 12.50 -10.05 5.29
N ILE A 172 11.79 -8.91 5.39
CA ILE A 172 11.01 -8.31 4.28
C ILE A 172 11.85 -7.27 3.50
N GLY A 173 13.12 -7.08 3.88
CA GLY A 173 14.09 -6.21 3.21
C GLY A 173 14.08 -4.77 3.70
N VAL A 174 14.29 -3.81 2.78
CA VAL A 174 14.36 -2.37 3.10
C VAL A 174 12.99 -1.72 3.35
N PHE A 175 11.91 -2.48 3.20
CA PHE A 175 10.56 -1.96 3.39
C PHE A 175 10.32 -1.44 4.81
N GLN A 176 10.67 -2.20 5.85
CA GLN A 176 10.45 -1.76 7.24
C GLN A 176 11.28 -0.52 7.59
N PRO A 177 12.59 -0.42 7.24
CA PRO A 177 13.34 0.82 7.39
C PRO A 177 12.71 2.02 6.69
N ILE A 178 12.21 1.86 5.46
CA ILE A 178 11.52 2.92 4.72
C ILE A 178 10.23 3.34 5.44
N MET A 179 9.44 2.38 5.92
CA MET A 179 8.23 2.66 6.69
C MET A 179 8.52 3.34 8.03
N LEU A 180 9.63 3.00 8.69
CA LEU A 180 10.10 3.71 9.88
C LEU A 180 10.50 5.15 9.56
N ALA A 181 11.23 5.36 8.46
CA ALA A 181 11.61 6.69 7.99
C ALA A 181 10.38 7.53 7.60
N ALA A 182 9.32 6.92 7.07
CA ALA A 182 8.07 7.62 6.76
C ALA A 182 7.40 8.24 8.00
N ASN A 183 7.65 7.71 9.21
CA ASN A 183 7.17 8.35 10.44
C ASN A 183 7.79 9.73 10.68
N LEU A 184 8.96 10.02 10.12
CA LEU A 184 9.61 11.33 10.23
C LEU A 184 8.78 12.44 9.56
N LEU A 185 7.96 12.10 8.56
CA LEU A 185 7.06 13.04 7.87
C LEU A 185 5.97 13.60 8.80
N PHE A 186 5.72 12.94 9.93
CA PHE A 186 4.76 13.39 10.92
C PHE A 186 5.38 14.33 11.96
N LEU A 187 6.70 14.49 11.99
CA LEU A 187 7.41 15.30 12.97
C LEU A 187 7.72 16.68 12.41
N ASP A 188 7.71 17.70 13.28
CA ASP A 188 8.21 19.01 12.88
C ASP A 188 9.76 19.09 12.99
N GLY A 189 10.37 20.09 12.36
CA GLY A 189 11.83 20.24 12.35
C GLY A 189 12.45 20.40 13.75
N ARG A 190 11.69 20.92 14.74
CA ARG A 190 12.16 21.06 16.12
C ARG A 190 12.17 19.71 16.83
N GLU A 191 11.11 18.93 16.66
CA GLU A 191 10.99 17.57 17.17
C GLU A 191 12.09 16.68 16.58
N LEU A 192 12.34 16.78 15.27
CA LEU A 192 13.46 16.09 14.62
C LEU A 192 14.81 16.50 15.21
N ARG A 193 15.04 17.80 15.42
CA ARG A 193 16.28 18.30 16.05
C ARG A 193 16.49 17.73 17.46
N ILE A 194 15.43 17.66 18.26
CA ILE A 194 15.49 17.08 19.61
C ILE A 194 15.86 15.60 19.53
N ILE A 195 15.20 14.84 18.64
CA ILE A 195 15.46 13.40 18.48
C ILE A 195 16.88 13.15 17.98
N LEU A 196 17.34 13.88 16.97
CA LEU A 196 18.71 13.73 16.43
C LEU A 196 19.77 14.14 17.45
N GLY A 197 19.48 15.16 18.28
CA GLY A 197 20.33 15.54 19.41
C GLY A 197 20.43 14.45 20.46
N TRP A 198 19.31 13.78 20.80
CA TRP A 198 19.32 12.63 21.71
C TRP A 198 20.08 11.43 21.14
N LEU A 199 19.95 11.16 19.85
CA LEU A 199 20.67 10.10 19.14
C LEU A 199 22.16 10.43 18.91
N ARG A 200 22.61 11.64 19.24
CA ARG A 200 24.01 12.10 19.10
C ARG A 200 24.61 11.86 17.71
N ILE A 201 23.81 12.00 16.65
CA ILE A 201 24.29 11.77 15.28
C ILE A 201 25.26 12.90 14.88
N PRO A 202 26.56 12.61 14.66
CA PRO A 202 27.55 13.65 14.34
C PRO A 202 27.20 14.37 13.05
N GLY A 203 27.29 15.70 13.04
CA GLY A 203 27.05 16.51 11.83
C GLY A 203 25.58 16.66 11.40
N ALA A 204 24.63 16.08 12.13
CA ALA A 204 23.20 16.20 11.83
C ALA A 204 22.68 17.63 12.10
N LYS A 205 22.84 18.51 11.12
CA LYS A 205 22.22 19.85 11.09
C LYS A 205 20.83 19.73 10.47
N VAL A 206 19.81 19.50 11.29
CA VAL A 206 18.43 19.73 10.81
C VAL A 206 18.11 21.21 11.00
N ALA A 207 17.98 21.90 9.86
CA ALA A 207 17.53 23.28 9.82
C ALA A 207 16.10 23.34 10.38
N ALA A 208 15.97 23.72 11.64
CA ALA A 208 14.69 24.16 12.19
C ALA A 208 14.67 25.67 12.02
N GLU A 209 13.84 26.15 11.09
CA GLU A 209 13.72 27.58 10.79
C GLU A 209 13.33 28.35 12.07
N ASP A 210 14.16 29.32 12.45
CA ASP A 210 13.89 30.16 13.62
C ASP A 210 12.77 31.14 13.27
N PRO A 211 11.57 31.03 13.87
CA PRO A 211 10.43 31.89 13.56
C PRO A 211 10.68 33.37 13.84
N ARG A 212 11.78 33.71 14.53
CA ARG A 212 12.17 35.09 14.87
C ARG A 212 12.97 35.77 13.76
N LEU A 213 13.40 35.05 12.71
CA LEU A 213 14.16 35.66 11.63
C LEU A 213 13.33 36.78 10.95
N PRO A 214 13.94 37.95 10.69
CA PRO A 214 13.26 39.10 10.10
C PRO A 214 12.93 38.88 8.62
N ASP A 215 13.73 38.09 7.90
CA ASP A 215 13.57 37.82 6.46
C ASP A 215 12.55 36.71 6.15
N LEU A 216 11.93 36.14 7.19
CA LEU A 216 10.86 35.17 7.01
C LEU A 216 9.70 35.82 6.25
N ALA A 217 9.30 35.22 5.13
CA ALA A 217 8.13 35.62 4.39
C ALA A 217 6.87 35.41 5.25
N ARG A 218 6.41 36.47 5.92
CA ARG A 218 5.17 36.47 6.70
C ARG A 218 4.06 36.99 5.78
N ASP A 219 3.30 36.08 5.21
CA ASP A 219 2.14 36.43 4.39
C ASP A 219 0.84 36.23 5.19
N PRO A 220 0.17 37.32 5.62
CA PRO A 220 -1.07 37.25 6.39
C PRO A 220 -2.29 36.92 5.51
N THR A 221 -2.14 36.87 4.17
CA THR A 221 -3.26 36.61 3.26
C THR A 221 -3.90 35.27 3.63
N PRO A 222 -5.22 35.19 3.80
CA PRO A 222 -5.86 33.91 4.11
C PRO A 222 -5.82 32.97 2.90
N LEU A 223 -5.93 31.66 3.16
CA LEU A 223 -6.14 30.65 2.11
C LEU A 223 -7.38 31.03 1.27
N PRO A 224 -7.32 31.00 -0.08
CA PRO A 224 -8.44 31.36 -0.94
C PRO A 224 -9.50 30.25 -0.94
N ARG A 225 -10.32 30.19 0.13
CA ARG A 225 -11.27 29.09 0.41
C ARG A 225 -12.24 28.83 -0.74
N ALA A 226 -12.87 29.88 -1.28
CA ALA A 226 -13.82 29.75 -2.38
C ALA A 226 -13.19 29.08 -3.62
N LEU A 227 -11.90 29.36 -3.85
CA LEU A 227 -11.12 28.81 -4.94
C LEU A 227 -10.84 27.33 -4.76
N LEU A 228 -10.49 26.92 -3.54
CA LEU A 228 -10.28 25.52 -3.20
C LEU A 228 -11.58 24.72 -3.31
N PHE A 229 -12.72 25.29 -2.89
CA PHE A 229 -14.03 24.65 -3.07
C PHE A 229 -14.45 24.57 -4.53
N ALA A 230 -14.19 25.61 -5.32
CA ALA A 230 -14.44 25.57 -6.77
C ALA A 230 -13.57 24.51 -7.46
N ALA A 231 -12.29 24.41 -7.11
CA ALA A 231 -11.39 23.37 -7.62
C ALA A 231 -11.85 21.96 -7.23
N LEU A 232 -12.35 21.77 -5.99
CA LEU A 232 -12.94 20.50 -5.57
C LEU A 232 -14.20 20.16 -6.36
N GLY A 233 -15.14 21.11 -6.48
CA GLY A 233 -16.38 20.92 -7.23
C GLY A 233 -16.08 20.56 -8.69
N LEU A 234 -15.12 21.24 -9.30
CA LEU A 234 -14.65 20.94 -10.64
C LEU A 234 -14.08 19.53 -10.77
N ALA A 235 -13.23 19.11 -9.84
CA ALA A 235 -12.66 17.76 -9.85
C ALA A 235 -13.77 16.70 -9.76
N VAL A 236 -14.77 16.90 -8.91
CA VAL A 236 -15.93 16.00 -8.78
C VAL A 236 -16.76 15.97 -10.06
N VAL A 237 -17.11 17.13 -10.61
CA VAL A 237 -17.88 17.22 -11.87
C VAL A 237 -17.13 16.57 -13.02
N GLY A 238 -15.81 16.78 -13.13
CA GLY A 238 -14.99 16.16 -14.17
C GLY A 238 -14.95 14.64 -14.06
N VAL A 239 -14.95 14.09 -12.85
CA VAL A 239 -15.04 12.64 -12.63
C VAL A 239 -16.41 12.11 -13.04
N VAL A 240 -17.50 12.75 -12.59
CA VAL A 240 -18.87 12.33 -12.94
C VAL A 240 -19.08 12.39 -14.45
N ALA A 241 -18.67 13.50 -15.07
CA ALA A 241 -18.79 13.65 -16.51
C ALA A 241 -17.90 12.67 -17.28
N GLN A 242 -16.71 12.31 -16.78
CA GLN A 242 -15.91 11.24 -17.38
C GLN A 242 -16.66 9.90 -17.34
N VAL A 243 -17.25 9.57 -16.20
CA VAL A 243 -17.99 8.32 -16.02
C VAL A 243 -19.18 8.26 -16.96
N VAL A 244 -19.90 9.37 -17.14
CA VAL A 244 -21.11 9.41 -17.98
C VAL A 244 -20.81 9.54 -19.48
N SER A 245 -19.77 10.30 -19.87
CA SER A 245 -19.53 10.70 -21.27
C SER A 245 -18.20 10.22 -21.89
N GLY A 246 -17.30 9.62 -21.12
CA GLY A 246 -16.06 9.03 -21.62
C GLY A 246 -14.92 9.99 -22.03
N GLY A 247 -15.13 11.32 -22.01
CA GLY A 247 -14.20 12.31 -22.56
C GLY A 247 -13.02 12.77 -21.67
N ALA A 248 -12.00 11.92 -21.45
CA ALA A 248 -10.97 12.18 -20.42
C ALA A 248 -10.05 13.37 -20.75
N LEU A 249 -9.78 13.60 -22.03
CA LEU A 249 -8.89 14.66 -22.49
C LEU A 249 -9.51 16.05 -22.29
N ARG A 250 -10.82 16.20 -22.54
CA ARG A 250 -11.54 17.47 -22.41
C ARG A 250 -11.55 17.98 -20.97
N TRP A 251 -11.73 17.08 -20.00
CA TRP A 251 -11.72 17.43 -18.58
C TRP A 251 -10.33 17.75 -18.03
N ARG A 252 -9.27 17.11 -18.55
CA ARG A 252 -7.89 17.45 -18.19
C ARG A 252 -7.52 18.86 -18.66
N ILE A 253 -7.90 19.22 -19.89
CA ILE A 253 -7.69 20.57 -20.44
C ILE A 253 -8.50 21.61 -19.63
N PHE A 254 -9.76 21.31 -19.32
CA PHE A 254 -10.60 22.21 -18.53
C PHE A 254 -10.08 22.43 -17.10
N GLY A 255 -9.59 21.37 -16.44
CA GLY A 255 -8.92 21.45 -15.14
C GLY A 255 -7.63 22.27 -15.18
N ALA A 256 -6.82 22.11 -16.24
CA ALA A 256 -5.60 22.88 -16.43
C ALA A 256 -5.89 24.38 -16.67
N LEU A 257 -6.87 24.70 -17.52
CA LEU A 257 -7.27 26.08 -17.80
C LEU A 257 -7.81 26.80 -16.56
N ILE A 258 -8.58 26.11 -15.72
CA ILE A 258 -9.05 26.67 -14.47
C ILE A 258 -7.89 26.89 -13.52
N LEU A 259 -6.98 25.92 -13.34
CA LEU A 259 -5.79 26.11 -12.51
C LEU A 259 -4.98 27.33 -12.98
N VAL A 260 -4.77 27.51 -14.29
CA VAL A 260 -4.11 28.70 -14.85
C VAL A 260 -4.87 29.97 -14.53
N GLY A 261 -6.19 30.00 -14.70
CA GLY A 261 -7.03 31.14 -14.32
C GLY A 261 -6.95 31.48 -12.82
N LEU A 262 -6.89 30.47 -11.95
CA LEU A 262 -6.70 30.62 -10.52
C LEU A 262 -5.32 31.19 -10.18
N LEU A 263 -4.27 30.75 -10.87
CA LEU A 263 -2.90 31.25 -10.70
C LEU A 263 -2.78 32.72 -11.14
N VAL A 264 -3.40 33.08 -12.26
CA VAL A 264 -3.45 34.47 -12.75
C VAL A 264 -4.21 35.36 -11.78
N TYR A 265 -5.35 34.90 -11.27
CA TYR A 265 -6.15 35.64 -10.27
C TYR A 265 -5.38 35.89 -8.97
N VAL A 266 -4.68 34.88 -8.46
CA VAL A 266 -3.91 35.00 -7.21
C VAL A 266 -2.66 35.85 -7.40
N ARG A 267 -1.97 35.77 -8.55
CA ARG A 267 -0.81 36.62 -8.87
C ARG A 267 -1.17 38.11 -8.93
N ARG A 268 -2.41 38.44 -9.30
CA ARG A 268 -2.91 39.82 -9.37
C ARG A 268 -3.33 40.42 -8.02
N ARG A 269 -3.36 39.64 -6.94
CA ARG A 269 -3.71 40.18 -5.61
C ARG A 269 -2.48 40.84 -4.97
N PRO A 270 -2.62 42.06 -4.42
CA PRO A 270 -1.54 42.73 -3.72
C PRO A 270 -1.13 41.90 -2.49
N THR A 271 0.16 41.65 -2.35
CA THR A 271 0.74 41.05 -1.14
C THR A 271 0.67 42.06 -0.01
N VAL A 272 -0.07 41.73 1.04
CA VAL A 272 -0.11 42.55 2.26
C VAL A 272 1.19 42.31 3.02
N ALA A 273 1.99 43.36 3.21
CA ALA A 273 3.18 43.28 4.07
C ALA A 273 2.74 42.91 5.49
N ALA A 274 3.39 41.91 6.09
CA ALA A 274 3.12 41.59 7.49
C ALA A 274 3.53 42.75 8.41
N PRO A 275 2.81 42.97 9.52
CA PRO A 275 3.29 43.84 10.60
C PRO A 275 4.65 43.34 11.08
N ALA A 276 5.59 44.28 11.24
CA ALA A 276 6.98 44.01 11.62
C ALA A 276 7.16 43.52 13.06
N ASP A 277 6.10 43.51 13.88
CA ASP A 277 6.21 43.31 15.32
C ASP A 277 6.43 41.82 15.69
N PRO A 278 7.66 41.42 16.12
CA PRO A 278 7.97 40.05 16.50
C PRO A 278 7.32 39.65 17.83
N ALA A 279 6.83 40.62 18.62
CA ALA A 279 6.25 40.37 19.94
C ALA A 279 4.79 39.85 19.87
N VAL A 280 4.10 40.04 18.75
CA VAL A 280 2.63 39.88 18.67
C VAL A 280 2.16 38.58 18.02
N THR A 281 2.95 37.92 17.15
CA THR A 281 2.43 36.75 16.42
C THR A 281 3.03 35.42 16.89
N SER A 282 2.35 34.79 17.84
CA SER A 282 2.54 33.36 18.22
C SER A 282 2.23 32.35 17.09
N THR A 283 1.86 32.82 15.90
CA THR A 283 1.51 32.02 14.72
C THR A 283 2.74 31.81 13.84
N ILE A 284 3.08 30.54 13.57
CA ILE A 284 4.17 30.17 12.67
C ILE A 284 3.81 30.69 11.26
N PRO A 285 4.65 31.52 10.62
CA PRO A 285 4.37 32.03 9.29
C PRO A 285 4.29 30.91 8.26
N PHE A 286 3.51 31.14 7.21
CA PHE A 286 3.43 30.19 6.10
C PHE A 286 4.75 30.19 5.33
N ALA A 287 5.30 29.00 5.05
CA ALA A 287 6.51 28.85 4.24
C ALA A 287 6.35 29.36 2.79
N TYR A 288 5.10 29.52 2.33
CA TYR A 288 4.79 29.95 0.97
C TYR A 288 3.77 31.10 0.97
N GLY A 289 3.92 32.04 0.04
CA GLY A 289 2.93 33.08 -0.25
C GLY A 289 1.60 32.53 -0.80
N PRO A 290 0.66 33.38 -1.26
CA PRO A 290 -0.69 32.94 -1.62
C PRO A 290 -0.68 32.00 -2.81
N LEU A 291 0.21 32.25 -3.78
CA LEU A 291 0.37 31.43 -4.98
C LEU A 291 0.87 30.02 -4.65
N GLY A 292 1.93 29.91 -3.84
CA GLY A 292 2.46 28.61 -3.43
C GLY A 292 1.45 27.82 -2.59
N ARG A 293 0.69 28.50 -1.72
CA ARG A 293 -0.40 27.87 -0.95
C ARG A 293 -1.55 27.37 -1.83
N LEU A 294 -1.91 28.13 -2.87
CA LEU A 294 -2.90 27.69 -3.85
C LEU A 294 -2.40 26.45 -4.61
N LEU A 295 -1.15 26.49 -5.11
CA LEU A 295 -0.55 25.40 -5.87
C LEU A 295 -0.49 24.11 -5.04
N ILE A 296 0.10 24.17 -3.85
CA ILE A 296 0.24 23.02 -2.96
C ILE A 296 -1.12 22.54 -2.48
N GLY A 297 -2.03 23.46 -2.14
CA GLY A 297 -3.40 23.11 -1.73
C GLY A 297 -4.17 22.39 -2.84
N ALA A 298 -4.11 22.89 -4.07
CA ALA A 298 -4.74 22.27 -5.23
C ALA A 298 -4.11 20.90 -5.55
N LEU A 299 -2.78 20.80 -5.51
CA LEU A 299 -2.06 19.55 -5.74
C LEU A 299 -2.43 18.49 -4.69
N THR A 300 -2.48 18.89 -3.42
CA THR A 300 -2.88 18.01 -2.31
C THR A 300 -4.30 17.51 -2.51
N LEU A 301 -5.22 18.41 -2.90
CA LEU A 301 -6.61 18.06 -3.17
C LEU A 301 -6.73 17.07 -4.33
N VAL A 302 -6.07 17.34 -5.46
CA VAL A 302 -6.02 16.46 -6.62
C VAL A 302 -5.46 15.09 -6.23
N GLN A 303 -4.37 15.05 -5.47
CA GLN A 303 -3.79 13.79 -4.99
C GLN A 303 -4.78 13.03 -4.10
N CYS A 304 -5.45 13.69 -3.17
CA CYS A 304 -6.43 13.04 -2.28
C CYS A 304 -7.60 12.46 -3.07
N VAL A 305 -8.14 13.20 -4.05
CA VAL A 305 -9.22 12.72 -4.93
C VAL A 305 -8.74 11.55 -5.79
N ALA A 306 -7.56 11.67 -6.40
CA ALA A 306 -6.95 10.62 -7.21
C ALA A 306 -6.79 9.32 -6.41
N VAL A 307 -6.21 9.39 -5.21
CA VAL A 307 -6.05 8.23 -4.33
C VAL A 307 -7.40 7.67 -3.88
N ALA A 308 -8.36 8.51 -3.49
CA ALA A 308 -9.68 8.05 -3.07
C ALA A 308 -10.40 7.26 -4.18
N LEU A 309 -10.36 7.75 -5.43
CA LEU A 309 -10.93 7.05 -6.59
C LEU A 309 -10.15 5.79 -6.95
N TRP A 310 -8.83 5.82 -6.81
CA TRP A 310 -7.99 4.65 -7.02
C TRP A 310 -8.31 3.53 -6.02
N LEU A 311 -8.64 3.89 -4.77
CA LEU A 311 -8.97 2.96 -3.69
C LEU A 311 -10.41 2.46 -3.71
N VAL A 312 -11.24 2.87 -4.68
CA VAL A 312 -12.58 2.28 -4.86
C VAL A 312 -12.43 0.75 -5.02
N PRO A 313 -13.13 -0.06 -4.20
CA PRO A 313 -12.98 -1.52 -4.20
C PRO A 313 -13.27 -2.16 -5.55
N ASP A 314 -12.58 -3.27 -5.84
CA ASP A 314 -12.86 -4.12 -6.99
C ASP A 314 -14.07 -5.01 -6.72
N LYS A 315 -15.26 -4.55 -7.10
CA LYS A 315 -16.51 -5.27 -6.93
C LYS A 315 -17.39 -5.02 -8.14
N GLY A 316 -18.22 -6.00 -8.53
CA GLY A 316 -19.14 -5.82 -9.65
C GLY A 316 -20.06 -4.59 -9.47
N SER A 317 -20.45 -4.28 -8.24
CA SER A 317 -21.26 -3.09 -7.92
C SER A 317 -20.56 -1.74 -8.13
N THR A 318 -19.23 -1.71 -8.24
CA THR A 318 -18.44 -0.49 -8.46
C THR A 318 -17.79 -0.46 -9.84
N GLU A 319 -17.86 -1.55 -10.61
CA GLU A 319 -17.14 -1.74 -11.87
C GLU A 319 -17.43 -0.63 -12.89
N ALA A 320 -18.70 -0.33 -13.12
CA ALA A 320 -19.16 0.69 -14.07
C ALA A 320 -18.64 2.12 -13.75
N PHE A 321 -18.36 2.42 -12.47
CA PHE A 321 -17.82 3.71 -12.06
C PHE A 321 -16.29 3.70 -11.97
N ARG A 322 -15.73 2.63 -11.41
CA ARG A 322 -14.34 2.54 -10.96
C ARG A 322 -13.34 2.70 -12.09
N GLU A 323 -13.47 1.93 -13.17
CA GLU A 323 -12.51 1.96 -14.27
C GLU A 323 -12.52 3.32 -15.00
N PRO A 324 -13.68 3.88 -15.39
CA PRO A 324 -13.72 5.22 -15.98
C PRO A 324 -13.16 6.30 -15.06
N ALA A 325 -13.48 6.26 -13.76
CA ALA A 325 -12.99 7.23 -12.78
C ALA A 325 -11.45 7.13 -12.60
N ARG A 326 -10.90 5.92 -12.56
CA ARG A 326 -9.45 5.69 -12.46
C ARG A 326 -8.69 6.24 -13.66
N ARG A 327 -9.22 6.07 -14.87
CA ARG A 327 -8.58 6.58 -16.10
C ARG A 327 -8.32 8.09 -16.06
N VAL A 328 -9.12 8.87 -15.33
CA VAL A 328 -8.91 10.31 -15.15
C VAL A 328 -7.52 10.59 -14.56
N PHE A 329 -7.19 9.93 -13.44
CA PHE A 329 -6.01 10.20 -12.63
C PHE A 329 -4.88 9.18 -12.79
N GLN A 330 -5.08 8.11 -13.57
CA GLN A 330 -4.08 7.07 -13.79
C GLN A 330 -2.72 7.62 -14.26
N PRO A 331 -2.61 8.55 -15.23
CA PRO A 331 -1.31 9.10 -15.64
C PRO A 331 -0.61 9.82 -14.49
N TRP A 332 -1.36 10.60 -13.71
CA TRP A 332 -0.84 11.32 -12.54
C TRP A 332 -0.30 10.36 -11.49
N LEU A 333 -1.08 9.34 -11.10
CA LEU A 333 -0.67 8.36 -10.09
C LEU A 333 0.50 7.48 -10.57
N LYS A 334 0.60 7.19 -11.86
CA LYS A 334 1.76 6.50 -12.46
C LYS A 334 3.00 7.39 -12.44
N LEU A 335 2.86 8.66 -12.81
CA LEU A 335 3.96 9.64 -12.81
C LEU A 335 4.52 9.85 -11.40
N THR A 336 3.66 10.02 -10.40
CA THR A 336 4.07 10.19 -8.99
C THR A 336 4.42 8.87 -8.30
N GLN A 337 4.24 7.74 -8.98
CA GLN A 337 4.44 6.39 -8.44
C GLN A 337 3.63 6.11 -7.16
N THR A 338 2.48 6.77 -7.00
CA THR A 338 1.60 6.59 -5.83
C THR A 338 0.53 5.53 -6.01
N THR A 339 0.64 4.68 -7.03
CA THR A 339 -0.21 3.48 -7.15
C THR A 339 0.27 2.44 -6.15
N GLN A 340 -0.42 2.31 -5.02
CA GLN A 340 -0.14 1.27 -4.02
C GLN A 340 -1.34 0.36 -3.81
N SER A 341 -1.09 -0.94 -3.72
CA SER A 341 -2.05 -1.93 -3.23
C SER A 341 -1.61 -2.39 -1.83
N TRP A 342 -2.39 -2.06 -0.82
CA TRP A 342 -2.20 -2.55 0.54
C TRP A 342 -3.02 -3.83 0.74
N GLY A 343 -2.33 -4.94 0.98
CA GLY A 343 -2.96 -6.26 1.21
C GLY A 343 -2.14 -7.18 2.13
N MET A 344 -1.14 -6.64 2.84
CA MET A 344 -0.21 -7.43 3.66
C MET A 344 -0.91 -8.12 4.85
N PHE A 345 -2.02 -7.55 5.34
CA PHE A 345 -2.84 -8.08 6.43
C PHE A 345 -4.30 -8.31 6.00
N ALA A 346 -4.48 -8.74 4.76
CA ALA A 346 -5.79 -9.15 4.25
C ALA A 346 -6.45 -10.19 5.20
N PRO A 347 -7.79 -10.17 5.36
CA PRO A 347 -8.50 -11.05 6.27
C PRO A 347 -8.25 -12.55 5.99
N ASN A 348 -7.86 -12.89 4.76
CA ASN A 348 -7.47 -14.24 4.35
C ASN A 348 -5.97 -14.30 4.04
N PRO A 349 -5.09 -14.49 5.05
CA PRO A 349 -3.67 -14.65 4.81
C PRO A 349 -3.39 -16.00 4.14
N PRO A 350 -2.23 -16.17 3.45
CA PRO A 350 -1.80 -17.48 2.99
C PRO A 350 -1.66 -18.45 4.15
N THR A 351 -2.26 -19.63 4.04
CA THR A 351 -2.25 -20.69 5.05
C THR A 351 -1.30 -21.85 4.70
N ALA A 352 -0.50 -21.68 3.66
CA ALA A 352 0.47 -22.66 3.20
C ALA A 352 1.75 -21.95 2.78
N ASN A 353 2.87 -22.61 3.07
CA ASN A 353 4.15 -22.27 2.51
C ASN A 353 4.25 -22.87 1.11
N ALA A 354 4.72 -22.07 0.14
CA ALA A 354 4.91 -22.49 -1.24
C ALA A 354 6.18 -21.86 -1.80
N PHE A 355 6.97 -22.68 -2.47
CA PHE A 355 8.30 -22.38 -2.99
C PHE A 355 8.37 -22.81 -4.45
N LEU A 356 9.22 -22.10 -5.18
CA LEU A 356 9.49 -22.40 -6.59
C LEU A 356 10.68 -23.36 -6.64
N LYS A 357 10.40 -24.58 -7.10
CA LYS A 357 11.39 -25.59 -7.48
C LYS A 357 11.48 -25.59 -9.00
N VAL A 358 12.69 -25.55 -9.54
CA VAL A 358 12.94 -25.59 -10.99
C VAL A 358 13.62 -26.91 -11.31
N VAL A 359 12.98 -27.71 -12.15
CA VAL A 359 13.51 -28.99 -12.62
C VAL A 359 13.79 -28.88 -14.11
N VAL A 360 15.00 -29.22 -14.51
CA VAL A 360 15.40 -29.31 -15.92
C VAL A 360 15.42 -30.76 -16.33
N VAL A 361 14.74 -31.11 -17.41
CA VAL A 361 14.80 -32.43 -18.03
C VAL A 361 15.81 -32.36 -19.16
N ASP A 362 16.91 -33.09 -19.05
CA ASP A 362 17.95 -33.11 -20.08
C ASP A 362 17.46 -33.83 -21.36
N PRO A 363 18.22 -33.79 -22.47
CA PRO A 363 17.83 -34.46 -23.71
C PRO A 363 17.71 -35.98 -23.60
N ARG A 364 18.31 -36.59 -22.57
CA ARG A 364 18.23 -38.04 -22.29
C ARG A 364 17.02 -38.40 -21.44
N GLY A 365 16.28 -37.40 -20.96
CA GLY A 365 15.10 -37.57 -20.11
C GLY A 365 15.39 -37.54 -18.61
N ASP A 366 16.64 -37.30 -18.19
CA ASP A 366 17.01 -37.24 -16.78
C ASP A 366 16.53 -35.90 -16.18
N ALA A 367 15.88 -35.97 -15.01
CA ALA A 367 15.36 -34.81 -14.31
C ALA A 367 16.36 -34.28 -13.27
N TRP A 368 16.76 -33.03 -13.42
CA TRP A 368 17.73 -32.33 -12.58
C TRP A 368 17.04 -31.23 -11.77
N ASP A 369 16.97 -31.40 -10.45
CA ASP A 369 16.53 -30.34 -9.55
C ASP A 369 17.63 -29.28 -9.41
N LEU A 370 17.34 -28.04 -9.81
CA LEU A 370 18.26 -26.93 -9.69
C LEU A 370 18.33 -26.33 -8.27
N ARG A 371 17.62 -26.94 -7.30
CA ARG A 371 17.66 -26.61 -5.86
C ARG A 371 17.39 -25.12 -5.63
N THR A 372 16.37 -24.60 -6.31
CA THR A 372 16.02 -23.17 -6.31
C THR A 372 15.12 -22.76 -5.15
N ASP A 373 14.59 -23.74 -4.42
CA ASP A 373 13.69 -23.51 -3.30
C ASP A 373 14.46 -23.10 -2.03
N VAL A 374 13.70 -22.69 -1.00
CA VAL A 374 14.28 -22.14 0.23
C VAL A 374 14.93 -23.20 1.11
N TYR A 375 14.55 -24.47 0.96
CA TYR A 375 14.98 -25.58 1.80
C TYR A 375 16.15 -26.36 1.23
N ALA A 376 16.62 -26.00 0.03
CA ALA A 376 17.93 -26.40 -0.42
C ALA A 376 18.99 -25.97 0.64
N PRO A 377 19.85 -26.88 1.13
CA PRO A 377 20.90 -26.58 2.11
C PRO A 377 21.69 -25.29 1.88
N GLU A 378 21.93 -24.89 0.63
CA GLU A 378 22.68 -23.68 0.27
C GLU A 378 21.85 -22.40 0.42
N ASN A 379 20.51 -22.49 0.36
CA ASN A 379 19.57 -21.36 0.39
C ASN A 379 18.91 -21.15 1.76
N PHE A 380 19.27 -21.98 2.75
CA PHE A 380 18.65 -22.05 4.07
C PHE A 380 19.56 -21.62 5.26
N PRO A 381 20.28 -20.48 5.20
CA PRO A 381 21.02 -20.02 6.37
C PRO A 381 20.04 -19.41 7.39
N ILE A 382 19.76 -20.12 8.48
CA ILE A 382 19.09 -19.57 9.65
C ILE A 382 20.16 -19.33 10.73
N PRO A 383 20.30 -18.11 11.27
CA PRO A 383 19.40 -16.97 11.10
C PRO A 383 19.57 -16.22 9.77
N LEU A 384 18.45 -15.78 9.20
CA LEU A 384 18.44 -15.01 7.96
C LEU A 384 18.64 -13.52 8.24
N LEU A 385 19.90 -13.11 8.39
CA LEU A 385 20.24 -11.71 8.65
C LEU A 385 20.17 -10.85 7.38
N GLY A 386 20.51 -11.43 6.22
CA GLY A 386 20.43 -10.80 4.91
C GLY A 386 19.03 -10.83 4.29
N TYR A 387 18.80 -9.92 3.35
CA TYR A 387 17.61 -9.94 2.49
C TYR A 387 17.99 -10.40 1.10
N ASP A 388 17.40 -11.51 0.65
CA ASP A 388 17.46 -11.93 -0.75
C ASP A 388 16.12 -11.68 -1.45
N ARG A 389 16.15 -10.86 -2.50
CA ARG A 389 14.97 -10.53 -3.30
C ARG A 389 14.46 -11.73 -4.11
N ARG A 390 15.28 -12.75 -4.35
CA ARG A 390 14.91 -13.97 -5.08
C ARG A 390 13.67 -14.64 -4.51
N ARG A 391 13.51 -14.67 -3.18
CA ARG A 391 12.34 -15.26 -2.52
C ARG A 391 11.03 -14.56 -2.91
N LYS A 392 11.06 -13.23 -3.00
CA LYS A 392 9.91 -12.42 -3.44
C LYS A 392 9.63 -12.62 -4.94
N ILE A 393 10.69 -12.77 -5.75
CA ILE A 393 10.59 -13.05 -7.18
C ILE A 393 9.98 -14.45 -7.41
N ASN A 394 10.49 -15.48 -6.75
CA ASN A 394 9.97 -16.86 -6.81
C ASN A 394 8.48 -16.91 -6.47
N ARG A 395 8.07 -16.24 -5.38
CA ARG A 395 6.65 -16.13 -5.02
C ARG A 395 5.84 -15.43 -6.11
N ARG A 396 6.39 -14.41 -6.77
CA ARG A 396 5.69 -13.69 -7.83
C ARG A 396 5.50 -14.56 -9.07
N ILE A 397 6.52 -15.33 -9.46
CA ILE A 397 6.47 -16.29 -10.57
C ILE A 397 5.38 -17.34 -10.32
N LEU A 398 5.28 -17.87 -9.10
CA LEU A 398 4.25 -18.85 -8.73
C LEU A 398 2.81 -18.31 -8.78
N ASN A 399 2.60 -16.99 -8.64
CA ASN A 399 1.26 -16.39 -8.55
C ASN A 399 0.88 -15.57 -9.80
N GLU A 400 1.82 -15.26 -10.69
CA GLU A 400 1.59 -14.49 -11.92
C GLU A 400 2.10 -15.29 -13.12
N GLU A 401 1.17 -15.98 -13.81
CA GLU A 401 1.45 -16.89 -14.95
C GLU A 401 2.26 -16.21 -16.06
N ARG A 402 2.03 -14.93 -16.32
CA ARG A 402 2.76 -14.14 -17.33
C ARG A 402 4.29 -14.15 -17.19
N TYR A 403 4.84 -14.45 -16.01
CA TYR A 403 6.30 -14.52 -15.82
C TYR A 403 6.86 -15.92 -16.01
N GLN A 404 6.02 -16.96 -15.94
CA GLN A 404 6.45 -18.35 -15.91
C GLN A 404 7.17 -18.78 -17.19
N PRO A 405 6.67 -18.50 -18.42
CA PRO A 405 7.37 -18.86 -19.66
C PRO A 405 8.76 -18.22 -19.73
N TRP A 406 8.87 -16.93 -19.42
CA TRP A 406 10.14 -16.19 -19.50
C TRP A 406 11.20 -16.72 -18.53
N VAL A 407 10.79 -17.13 -17.34
CA VAL A 407 11.71 -17.72 -16.37
C VAL A 407 12.12 -19.13 -16.80
N ALA A 408 11.20 -19.93 -17.31
CA ALA A 408 11.53 -21.26 -17.83
C ALA A 408 12.52 -21.17 -19.01
N ARG A 409 12.27 -20.28 -19.98
CA ARG A 409 13.18 -19.97 -21.10
C ARG A 409 14.55 -19.48 -20.64
N TYR A 410 14.61 -18.69 -19.57
CA TYR A 410 15.89 -18.30 -18.98
C TYR A 410 16.67 -19.51 -18.49
N TYR A 411 16.01 -20.46 -17.83
CA TYR A 411 16.66 -21.70 -17.38
C TYR A 411 17.04 -22.63 -18.54
N CYS A 412 16.25 -22.68 -19.63
CA CYS A 412 16.63 -23.37 -20.86
C CYS A 412 17.98 -22.84 -21.40
N ARG A 413 18.09 -21.52 -21.55
CA ARG A 413 19.33 -20.86 -22.04
C ARG A 413 20.48 -21.06 -21.08
N ARG A 414 20.26 -20.85 -19.79
CA ARG A 414 21.28 -20.99 -18.77
C ARG A 414 21.86 -22.41 -18.74
N TRP A 415 20.99 -23.42 -18.81
CA TRP A 415 21.42 -24.82 -18.91
C TRP A 415 22.30 -25.05 -20.14
N ALA A 416 21.85 -24.58 -21.31
CA ALA A 416 22.62 -24.72 -22.54
C ALA A 416 24.00 -24.07 -22.43
N LEU A 417 24.09 -22.87 -21.85
CA LEU A 417 25.36 -22.17 -21.66
C LEU A 417 26.31 -22.91 -20.71
N GLU A 418 25.80 -23.52 -19.64
CA GLU A 418 26.59 -24.27 -18.65
C GLU A 418 26.97 -25.68 -19.14
N ARG A 419 26.31 -26.21 -20.19
CA ARG A 419 26.48 -27.57 -20.72
C ARG A 419 26.98 -27.61 -22.18
N GLY A 420 27.84 -26.67 -22.56
CA GLY A 420 28.50 -26.72 -23.88
C GLY A 420 27.58 -26.44 -25.08
N GLY A 421 26.44 -25.78 -24.85
CA GLY A 421 25.47 -25.43 -25.87
C GLY A 421 24.33 -26.43 -26.04
N GLU A 422 24.27 -27.49 -25.24
CA GLU A 422 23.20 -28.51 -25.26
C GLU A 422 21.91 -27.98 -24.61
N VAL A 423 20.87 -27.77 -25.41
CA VAL A 423 19.57 -27.29 -24.94
C VAL A 423 18.83 -28.44 -24.24
N PRO A 424 18.22 -28.23 -23.05
CA PRO A 424 17.47 -29.29 -22.39
C PRO A 424 16.17 -29.61 -23.13
N HIS A 425 15.54 -30.74 -22.84
CA HIS A 425 14.24 -31.10 -23.43
C HIS A 425 13.12 -30.20 -22.88
N GLU A 426 13.02 -30.10 -21.55
CA GLU A 426 11.93 -29.38 -20.88
C GLU A 426 12.44 -28.70 -19.61
N VAL A 427 11.91 -27.52 -19.30
CA VAL A 427 12.01 -26.91 -17.96
C VAL A 427 10.65 -26.90 -17.29
N ARG A 428 10.58 -27.47 -16.09
CA ARG A 428 9.40 -27.51 -15.24
C ARG A 428 9.53 -26.53 -14.10
N LEU A 429 8.58 -25.62 -14.00
CA LEU A 429 8.39 -24.79 -12.81
C LEU A 429 7.40 -25.50 -11.90
N ILE A 430 7.85 -25.81 -10.69
CA ILE A 430 7.10 -26.62 -9.74
C ILE A 430 6.80 -25.80 -8.50
N ARG A 431 5.52 -25.84 -8.10
CA ARG A 431 5.08 -25.35 -6.81
C ARG A 431 5.18 -26.46 -5.79
N TYR A 432 6.11 -26.27 -4.87
CA TYR A 432 6.44 -27.21 -3.81
C TYR A 432 6.21 -26.56 -2.45
N GLY A 433 5.64 -27.25 -1.47
CA GLY A 433 5.32 -26.62 -0.20
C GLY A 433 4.52 -27.47 0.77
N TYR A 434 4.04 -26.89 1.85
CA TYR A 434 3.23 -27.58 2.86
C TYR A 434 2.25 -26.62 3.54
N LYS A 435 1.20 -27.16 4.16
CA LYS A 435 0.20 -26.36 4.88
C LYS A 435 0.73 -25.95 6.27
N ILE A 436 0.56 -24.68 6.63
CA ILE A 436 0.87 -24.19 7.97
C ILE A 436 -0.22 -24.71 8.92
N PRO A 437 0.14 -25.37 10.04
CA PRO A 437 -0.83 -25.80 11.04
C PRO A 437 -1.73 -24.67 11.50
N ALA A 438 -2.97 -24.98 11.89
CA ALA A 438 -3.82 -23.96 12.50
C ALA A 438 -3.26 -23.55 13.89
N PRO A 439 -3.53 -22.32 14.38
CA PRO A 439 -3.05 -21.92 15.71
C PRO A 439 -3.43 -22.88 16.85
N ALA A 440 -4.64 -23.45 16.81
CA ALA A 440 -5.11 -24.41 17.80
C ALA A 440 -4.42 -25.77 17.70
N GLU A 441 -4.16 -26.25 16.48
CA GLU A 441 -3.41 -27.48 16.23
C GLU A 441 -1.97 -27.33 16.76
N LEU A 442 -1.31 -26.21 16.44
CA LEU A 442 0.06 -25.97 16.87
C LEU A 442 0.18 -25.81 18.40
N ALA A 443 -0.82 -25.19 19.04
CA ALA A 443 -0.84 -25.08 20.50
C ALA A 443 -0.98 -26.45 21.20
N ALA A 444 -1.65 -27.40 20.56
CA ALA A 444 -1.85 -28.75 21.10
C ALA A 444 -0.64 -29.67 20.86
N VAL A 445 -0.06 -29.63 19.66
CA VAL A 445 1.03 -30.54 19.25
C VAL A 445 2.41 -30.01 19.62
N GLY A 446 2.54 -28.69 19.80
CA GLY A 446 3.82 -28.03 20.04
C GLY A 446 4.52 -27.58 18.74
N PRO A 447 5.71 -26.98 18.85
CA PRO A 447 6.46 -26.49 17.69
C PRO A 447 6.84 -27.62 16.73
N TYR A 448 6.84 -27.34 15.43
CA TYR A 448 7.29 -28.27 14.40
C TYR A 448 8.60 -27.81 13.76
N ASP A 449 9.37 -28.77 13.26
CA ASP A 449 10.48 -28.50 12.34
C ASP A 449 9.94 -28.38 10.90
N PRO A 450 10.15 -27.25 10.20
CA PRO A 450 9.60 -27.04 8.87
C PRO A 450 10.08 -28.04 7.81
N MET A 451 11.34 -28.50 7.90
CA MET A 451 11.89 -29.48 6.94
C MET A 451 11.21 -30.84 7.11
N THR A 452 11.05 -31.28 8.36
CA THR A 452 10.30 -32.49 8.71
C THR A 452 8.86 -32.38 8.22
N ARG A 453 8.19 -31.25 8.48
CA ARG A 453 6.79 -31.04 8.03
C ARG A 453 6.66 -31.04 6.51
N LEU A 454 7.62 -30.44 5.79
CA LEU A 454 7.65 -30.43 4.34
C LEU A 454 7.85 -31.83 3.76
N ARG A 455 8.70 -32.64 4.38
CA ARG A 455 8.89 -34.05 3.97
C ARG A 455 7.62 -34.87 4.20
N ASP A 456 6.99 -34.71 5.35
CA ASP A 456 5.90 -35.60 5.78
C ASP A 456 4.52 -35.18 5.24
N HIS A 457 4.32 -33.88 4.96
CA HIS A 457 3.04 -33.30 4.52
C HIS A 457 3.18 -32.38 3.30
N GLY A 458 4.27 -32.54 2.55
CA GLY A 458 4.55 -31.75 1.35
C GLY A 458 3.55 -32.00 0.24
N PHE A 459 3.39 -31.00 -0.62
CA PHE A 459 2.72 -31.12 -1.90
C PHE A 459 3.65 -30.61 -3.00
N GLU A 460 3.51 -31.19 -4.19
CA GLU A 460 4.27 -30.83 -5.39
C GLU A 460 3.34 -30.83 -6.60
N HIS A 461 3.28 -29.73 -7.35
CA HIS A 461 2.59 -29.68 -8.64
C HIS A 461 3.30 -28.75 -9.62
N ALA A 462 3.38 -29.16 -10.89
CA ALA A 462 3.90 -28.32 -11.95
C ALA A 462 2.94 -27.16 -12.21
N VAL A 463 3.45 -25.92 -12.15
CA VAL A 463 2.69 -24.72 -12.51
C VAL A 463 2.92 -24.30 -13.95
N HIS A 464 4.09 -24.65 -14.51
CA HIS A 464 4.44 -24.37 -15.90
C HIS A 464 5.42 -25.39 -16.44
N ARG A 465 5.33 -25.64 -17.74
CA ARG A 465 6.23 -26.51 -18.50
C ARG A 465 6.60 -25.79 -19.78
N GLU A 466 7.89 -25.68 -20.06
CA GLU A 466 8.40 -25.09 -21.30
C GLU A 466 9.27 -26.11 -22.02
N PHE A 467 8.94 -26.39 -23.29
CA PHE A 467 9.77 -27.21 -24.16
C PHE A 467 10.82 -26.32 -24.81
N CYS A 468 12.09 -26.55 -24.46
CA CYS A 468 13.13 -25.56 -24.70
C CYS A 468 13.62 -25.48 -26.14
N VAL A 469 13.34 -26.50 -26.96
CA VAL A 469 13.71 -26.50 -28.39
C VAL A 469 12.77 -25.61 -29.18
N ASP A 470 11.47 -25.64 -28.90
CA ASP A 470 10.46 -24.90 -29.66
C ASP A 470 10.15 -23.52 -29.05
N ALA A 471 10.60 -23.26 -27.82
CA ALA A 471 10.29 -22.03 -27.12
C ALA A 471 10.98 -20.81 -27.75
N PRO A 472 10.26 -19.69 -27.96
CA PRO A 472 10.90 -18.45 -28.39
C PRO A 472 11.79 -17.91 -27.28
N GLU A 473 13.00 -17.51 -27.63
CA GLU A 473 14.12 -17.21 -26.75
C GLU A 473 14.51 -18.39 -25.85
N GLY A 474 14.10 -19.63 -26.10
CA GLY A 474 14.45 -20.80 -25.29
C GLY A 474 15.94 -21.18 -25.42
N GLN A 475 16.53 -20.88 -26.57
CA GLN A 475 17.91 -21.24 -26.94
C GLN A 475 18.81 -19.99 -26.86
N PRO A 476 20.11 -20.14 -26.57
CA PRO A 476 21.02 -19.01 -26.57
C PRO A 476 21.30 -18.55 -28.00
N SER A 477 21.23 -17.23 -28.26
CA SER A 477 21.62 -16.63 -29.54
C SER A 477 23.11 -16.81 -29.81
N ASP A 478 23.53 -16.73 -31.07
CA ASP A 478 24.96 -16.84 -31.45
C ASP A 478 25.84 -15.80 -30.76
N GLU A 479 25.33 -14.59 -30.56
CA GLU A 479 25.99 -13.53 -29.81
C GLU A 479 26.23 -13.93 -28.34
N LEU A 480 25.24 -14.56 -27.72
CA LEU A 480 25.35 -15.04 -26.34
C LEU A 480 26.27 -16.25 -26.27
N ARG A 481 26.19 -17.19 -27.22
CA ARG A 481 27.08 -18.35 -27.34
C ARG A 481 28.54 -17.92 -27.47
N ALA A 482 28.83 -16.94 -28.34
CA ALA A 482 30.17 -16.39 -28.53
C ALA A 482 30.76 -15.80 -27.24
N ARG A 483 29.95 -15.09 -26.43
CA ARG A 483 30.39 -14.56 -25.12
C ARG A 483 30.79 -15.63 -24.11
N TYR A 484 30.24 -16.83 -24.26
CA TYR A 484 30.53 -17.99 -23.41
C TYR A 484 31.53 -18.96 -24.06
N GLY A 485 32.17 -18.58 -25.19
CA GLY A 485 33.15 -19.41 -25.89
C GLY A 485 32.55 -20.62 -26.60
N LEU A 486 31.26 -20.61 -26.89
CA LEU A 486 30.56 -21.68 -27.60
C LEU A 486 30.52 -21.41 -29.11
N PRO A 487 30.58 -22.46 -29.96
CA PRO A 487 30.43 -22.31 -31.41
C PRO A 487 29.01 -21.80 -31.75
N PRO A 488 28.81 -21.14 -32.91
CA PRO A 488 27.49 -20.73 -33.36
C PRO A 488 26.54 -21.93 -33.43
N ALA A 489 25.27 -21.69 -33.13
CA ALA A 489 24.24 -22.71 -33.23
C ALA A 489 23.99 -23.06 -34.71
N PRO A 490 23.53 -24.30 -35.01
CA PRO A 490 23.09 -24.62 -36.37
C PRO A 490 21.96 -23.66 -36.82
N PRO A 491 21.92 -23.28 -38.11
CA PRO A 491 20.86 -22.42 -38.63
C PRO A 491 19.46 -22.96 -38.28
N GLY A 492 18.57 -22.07 -37.85
CA GLY A 492 17.19 -22.44 -37.48
C GLY A 492 17.00 -23.00 -36.06
N THR A 493 18.08 -23.16 -35.28
CA THR A 493 17.99 -23.66 -33.88
C THR A 493 17.54 -22.58 -32.89
N TYR A 494 17.86 -21.32 -33.16
CA TYR A 494 17.46 -20.19 -32.30
C TYR A 494 16.16 -19.59 -32.80
N HIS A 495 15.16 -19.54 -31.92
CA HIS A 495 13.85 -18.94 -32.18
C HIS A 495 13.77 -17.57 -31.50
N PRO A 496 14.02 -16.44 -32.19
CA PRO A 496 13.93 -15.11 -31.57
C PRO A 496 12.49 -14.77 -31.19
N ASN A 497 12.29 -14.04 -30.09
CA ASN A 497 10.98 -13.46 -29.81
C ASN A 497 10.84 -12.16 -30.61
N ALA A 498 10.38 -12.27 -31.85
CA ALA A 498 10.22 -11.18 -32.79
C ALA A 498 9.17 -10.17 -32.32
N LYS A 499 9.58 -9.18 -31.50
CA LYS A 499 8.74 -8.02 -31.23
C LYS A 499 8.87 -7.05 -32.39
N HIS A 500 7.85 -6.96 -33.21
CA HIS A 500 7.81 -6.08 -34.38
C HIS A 500 7.78 -4.58 -34.04
N ARG A 501 7.87 -4.20 -32.76
CA ARG A 501 7.80 -2.79 -32.31
C ARG A 501 8.86 -1.88 -32.95
N LEU A 502 10.07 -2.38 -33.20
CA LEU A 502 11.11 -1.59 -33.83
C LEU A 502 10.86 -1.42 -35.34
N ALA A 503 10.45 -2.50 -36.01
CA ALA A 503 10.07 -2.50 -37.43
C ALA A 503 8.84 -1.59 -37.67
N LEU A 504 7.79 -1.74 -36.85
CA LEU A 504 6.63 -0.86 -36.82
C LEU A 504 7.00 0.60 -36.52
N TRP A 505 7.95 0.86 -35.62
CA TRP A 505 8.45 2.21 -35.36
C TRP A 505 9.22 2.80 -36.54
N ARG A 506 9.87 1.95 -37.35
CA ARG A 506 10.58 2.33 -38.58
C ARG A 506 9.68 2.38 -39.82
N GLY A 507 8.42 1.97 -39.71
CA GLY A 507 7.49 1.91 -40.84
C GLY A 507 7.79 0.77 -41.81
N GLU A 508 8.47 -0.28 -41.34
CA GLU A 508 8.66 -1.51 -42.11
C GLU A 508 7.35 -2.32 -42.10
N ASP A 509 6.94 -2.81 -43.27
CA ASP A 509 5.77 -3.70 -43.38
C ASP A 509 6.08 -5.03 -42.69
N VAL A 510 5.21 -5.42 -41.75
CA VAL A 510 5.31 -6.69 -41.04
C VAL A 510 3.97 -7.39 -41.09
N GLU A 511 3.95 -8.64 -41.56
CA GLU A 511 2.82 -9.55 -41.31
C GLU A 511 2.70 -9.81 -39.81
N LEU A 512 1.59 -9.40 -39.22
CA LEU A 512 1.26 -9.69 -37.83
C LEU A 512 0.47 -11.00 -37.79
N ASP A 513 0.94 -11.97 -37.00
CA ASP A 513 0.10 -13.10 -36.60
C ASP A 513 -1.02 -12.60 -35.67
N GLU A 514 -2.25 -13.09 -35.87
CA GLU A 514 -3.48 -12.58 -35.23
C GLU A 514 -3.53 -12.72 -33.69
N ASP A 515 -2.51 -13.34 -33.07
CA ASP A 515 -2.44 -13.63 -31.62
C ASP A 515 -1.50 -12.71 -30.80
N GLU A 516 -0.84 -11.70 -31.40
CA GLU A 516 -0.09 -10.62 -30.68
C GLU A 516 -0.91 -9.33 -30.48
#